data_AF-A0A497M9I1-F1
#
_entry.id   AF-A0A497M9I1-F1
#
_cell.length_a   1.000
_cell.length_b   1.000
_cell.length_c   1.000
_cell.angle_alpha   90.00
_cell.angle_beta   90.00
_cell.angle_gamma   90.00
#
_symmetry.space_group_name_H-M   'P 1'
#
loop_
_entity.id
_entity.type
_entity.pdbx_description
1 polymer ?
#
loop_
_entity_poly.entity_id
_entity_poly.type
_entity_poly.pdbx_seq_one_letter_code
_entity_poly.pdbx_strand_id
1 'polypeptide(L)'
;MGRGKKRSVQDVPIFLDDKFFRELQDIVQRVRWDYKTNREQFWMRDQALVCLFILSGLRVSEAIRIKKRQTRDYHDHILLAYLVTMKRGLTRKVVLPKKGRFAWFTGVFENWLRLVPSEDSYIFPSGSQFGFNWEKPLSRKRVFWIIKTTTGLFPHWFRGVCETIYGRLIFQSDAWKLKEFMGLKRLDSTSPYVRGSWEEDLQRIYEV
;
A
#
# COMPACT_ATOMS: atom_id res chain seq x y z
N MET A 1 12.93 30.05 11.30
CA MET A 1 11.99 29.09 10.69
C MET A 1 12.52 27.68 10.88
N GLY A 2 12.02 26.94 11.87
CA GLY A 2 12.55 25.63 12.24
C GLY A 2 12.32 24.59 11.15
N ARG A 3 13.40 23.92 10.71
CA ARG A 3 13.33 22.72 9.86
C ARG A 3 12.51 21.67 10.61
N GLY A 4 11.25 21.46 10.21
CA GLY A 4 10.39 20.46 10.80
C GLY A 4 11.08 19.09 10.80
N LYS A 5 11.24 18.49 11.98
CA LYS A 5 11.78 17.14 12.18
C LYS A 5 11.02 16.19 11.24
N LYS A 6 11.70 15.62 10.23
CA LYS A 6 11.09 14.62 9.35
C LYS A 6 10.68 13.43 10.23
N ARG A 7 9.38 13.23 10.43
CA ARG A 7 8.84 12.05 11.12
C ARG A 7 9.27 10.81 10.33
N SER A 8 10.30 10.11 10.79
CA SER A 8 10.64 8.79 10.30
C SER A 8 9.73 7.78 10.99
N VAL A 9 9.36 6.71 10.30
CA VAL A 9 8.61 5.57 10.86
C VAL A 9 9.51 4.74 11.80
N GLN A 10 10.72 5.22 12.11
CA GLN A 10 11.83 4.44 12.66
C GLN A 10 11.82 4.32 14.20
N ASP A 11 10.97 5.06 14.91
CA ASP A 11 11.08 5.18 16.37
C ASP A 11 10.14 4.24 17.16
N VAL A 12 9.27 3.46 16.49
CA VAL A 12 8.36 2.53 17.16
C VAL A 12 8.54 1.12 16.60
N PRO A 13 8.91 0.11 17.42
CA PRO A 13 9.00 -1.26 16.97
C PRO A 13 7.62 -1.76 16.48
N ILE A 14 7.58 -2.26 15.25
CA ILE A 14 6.39 -2.91 14.69
C ILE A 14 6.51 -4.40 15.00
N PHE A 15 5.62 -4.90 15.86
CA PHE A 15 5.45 -6.32 16.13
C PHE A 15 4.51 -6.90 15.09
N LEU A 16 4.98 -7.85 14.28
CA LEU A 16 4.22 -8.39 13.15
C LEU A 16 3.38 -9.61 13.58
N ASP A 17 2.52 -9.40 14.58
CA ASP A 17 1.62 -10.42 15.13
C ASP A 17 0.17 -10.22 14.66
N ASP A 18 -0.73 -11.14 15.02
CA ASP A 18 -2.14 -11.04 14.62
C ASP A 18 -2.85 -9.83 15.23
N LYS A 19 -2.35 -9.29 16.35
CA LYS A 19 -2.87 -8.07 16.95
C LYS A 19 -2.59 -6.87 16.04
N PHE A 20 -1.37 -6.76 15.51
CA PHE A 20 -1.01 -5.72 14.57
C PHE A 20 -1.85 -5.76 13.30
N PHE A 21 -2.11 -6.95 12.74
CA PHE A 21 -3.00 -7.05 11.58
C PHE A 21 -4.43 -6.61 11.89
N ARG A 22 -4.97 -6.90 13.09
CA ARG A 22 -6.27 -6.36 13.54
C ARG A 22 -6.24 -4.84 13.69
N GLU A 23 -5.19 -4.28 14.28
CA GLU A 23 -5.02 -2.82 14.38
C GLU A 23 -4.98 -2.14 13.00
N LEU A 24 -4.34 -2.77 12.01
CA LEU A 24 -4.36 -2.28 10.63
C LEU A 24 -5.77 -2.33 10.01
N GLN A 25 -6.54 -3.37 10.28
CA GLN A 25 -7.94 -3.46 9.84
C GLN A 25 -8.79 -2.34 10.46
N ASP A 26 -8.63 -2.09 11.77
CA ASP A 26 -9.31 -1.00 12.46
C ASP A 26 -8.94 0.37 11.88
N ILE A 27 -7.65 0.59 11.58
CA ILE A 27 -7.17 1.82 10.93
C ILE A 27 -7.86 2.01 9.58
N VAL A 28 -7.93 0.96 8.75
CA VAL A 28 -8.63 1.01 7.46
C VAL A 28 -10.11 1.33 7.67
N GLN A 29 -10.80 0.66 8.58
CA GLN A 29 -12.24 0.87 8.83
C GLN A 29 -12.56 2.30 9.31
N ARG A 30 -11.63 2.95 10.02
CA ARG A 30 -11.73 4.35 10.44
C ARG A 30 -11.55 5.35 9.30
N VAL A 31 -11.10 4.93 8.12
CA VAL A 31 -11.00 5.79 6.93
C VAL A 31 -12.42 6.12 6.43
N ARG A 32 -13.00 7.16 7.03
CA ARG A 32 -14.33 7.68 6.72
C ARG A 32 -14.29 9.19 6.71
N TRP A 33 -13.87 9.77 5.58
CA TRP A 33 -13.92 11.22 5.41
C TRP A 33 -15.38 11.69 5.39
N ASP A 34 -15.67 12.85 5.99
CA ASP A 34 -17.02 13.41 6.00
C ASP A 34 -17.42 13.95 4.61
N TYR A 35 -17.91 13.06 3.76
CA TYR A 35 -18.53 13.38 2.48
C TYR A 35 -19.99 13.77 2.70
N LYS A 36 -20.52 14.70 1.91
CA LYS A 36 -21.93 15.13 2.02
C LYS A 36 -22.91 14.14 1.38
N THR A 37 -22.51 13.50 0.29
CA THR A 37 -23.35 12.56 -0.49
C THR A 37 -22.55 11.32 -0.88
N ASN A 38 -23.24 10.24 -1.27
CA ASN A 38 -22.64 8.96 -1.71
C ASN A 38 -21.55 8.42 -0.77
N ARG A 39 -21.76 8.61 0.54
CA ARG A 39 -20.76 8.40 1.59
C ARG A 39 -20.12 7.01 1.51
N GLU A 40 -20.94 5.97 1.40
CA GLU A 40 -20.49 4.59 1.42
C GLU A 40 -19.53 4.26 0.27
N GLN A 41 -19.87 4.68 -0.95
CA GLN A 41 -18.99 4.43 -2.11
C GLN A 41 -17.68 5.22 -1.99
N PHE A 42 -17.73 6.47 -1.51
CA PHE A 42 -16.52 7.24 -1.28
C PHE A 42 -15.65 6.65 -0.16
N TRP A 43 -16.25 6.13 0.92
CA TRP A 43 -15.54 5.44 1.98
C TRP A 43 -14.92 4.15 1.47
N MET A 44 -15.65 3.35 0.67
CA MET A 44 -15.13 2.12 0.07
C MET A 44 -13.91 2.42 -0.82
N ARG A 45 -13.97 3.46 -1.66
CA ARG A 45 -12.81 3.92 -2.45
C ARG A 45 -11.61 4.26 -1.57
N ASP A 46 -11.85 5.03 -0.52
CA ASP A 46 -10.78 5.55 0.33
C ASP A 46 -10.14 4.43 1.18
N GLN A 47 -10.94 3.49 1.67
CA GLN A 47 -10.49 2.29 2.36
C GLN A 47 -9.69 1.37 1.42
N ALA A 48 -10.20 1.11 0.21
CA ALA A 48 -9.49 0.33 -0.81
C ALA A 48 -8.14 0.95 -1.18
N LEU A 49 -8.04 2.28 -1.20
CA LEU A 49 -6.77 2.97 -1.45
C LEU A 49 -5.75 2.72 -0.33
N VAL A 50 -6.18 2.73 0.93
CA VAL A 50 -5.30 2.43 2.07
C VAL A 50 -4.89 0.96 2.07
N CYS A 51 -5.82 0.03 1.82
CA CYS A 51 -5.51 -1.38 1.61
C CYS A 51 -4.45 -1.57 0.52
N LEU A 52 -4.58 -0.87 -0.61
CA LEU A 52 -3.59 -0.92 -1.66
C LEU A 52 -2.20 -0.45 -1.19
N PHE A 53 -2.10 0.61 -0.37
CA PHE A 53 -0.81 1.03 0.17
C PHE A 53 -0.17 -0.03 1.07
N ILE A 54 -0.97 -0.70 1.90
CA ILE A 54 -0.50 -1.78 2.79
C ILE A 54 0.00 -2.98 1.96
N LEU A 55 -0.72 -3.34 0.90
CA LEU A 55 -0.42 -4.52 0.08
C LEU A 55 0.72 -4.30 -0.92
N SER A 56 0.91 -3.08 -1.43
CA SER A 56 1.78 -2.83 -2.59
C SER A 56 2.96 -1.89 -2.32
N GLY A 57 2.91 -1.18 -1.20
CA GLY A 57 3.90 -0.14 -0.89
C GLY A 57 3.95 0.98 -1.92
N LEU A 58 2.94 1.15 -2.79
CA LEU A 58 2.92 2.21 -3.80
C LEU A 58 3.05 3.60 -3.17
N ARG A 59 3.69 4.54 -3.89
CA ARG A 59 3.55 5.96 -3.58
C ARG A 59 2.15 6.43 -3.99
N VAL A 60 1.65 7.48 -3.33
CA VAL A 60 0.37 8.11 -3.69
C VAL A 60 0.30 8.45 -5.18
N SER A 61 1.38 9.03 -5.74
CA SER A 61 1.44 9.40 -7.16
C SER A 61 1.35 8.23 -8.12
N GLU A 62 1.75 7.04 -7.68
CA GLU A 62 1.72 5.81 -8.48
C GLU A 62 0.33 5.17 -8.35
N ALA A 63 -0.20 5.04 -7.14
CA ALA A 63 -1.50 4.42 -6.86
C ALA A 63 -2.68 5.12 -7.54
N ILE A 64 -2.75 6.46 -7.48
CA ILE A 64 -3.88 7.20 -8.08
C ILE A 64 -3.92 7.12 -9.62
N ARG A 65 -2.82 6.70 -10.27
CA ARG A 65 -2.74 6.64 -11.73
C ARG A 65 -3.11 5.27 -12.30
N ILE A 66 -3.37 4.29 -11.43
CA ILE A 66 -3.69 2.93 -11.87
C ILE A 66 -5.06 2.92 -12.53
N LYS A 67 -5.12 2.33 -13.71
CA LYS A 67 -6.35 2.04 -14.44
C LYS A 67 -6.74 0.58 -14.28
N LYS A 68 -8.02 0.26 -14.45
CA LYS A 68 -8.55 -1.10 -14.28
C LYS A 68 -7.86 -2.13 -15.20
N ARG A 69 -7.49 -1.75 -16.42
CA ARG A 69 -6.69 -2.57 -17.38
C ARG A 69 -5.36 -3.08 -16.87
N GLN A 70 -4.86 -2.50 -15.79
CA GLN A 70 -3.63 -2.92 -15.13
C GLN A 70 -3.88 -4.00 -14.07
N THR A 71 -5.11 -4.49 -13.93
CA THR A 71 -5.49 -5.53 -12.98
C THR A 71 -5.85 -6.82 -13.73
N ARG A 72 -5.51 -7.95 -13.13
CA ARG A 72 -6.05 -9.26 -13.53
C ARG A 72 -6.47 -10.00 -12.28
N ASP A 73 -7.71 -10.48 -12.29
CA ASP A 73 -8.25 -11.24 -11.18
C ASP A 73 -8.04 -12.73 -11.42
N TYR A 74 -7.37 -13.39 -10.47
CA TYR A 74 -7.16 -14.84 -10.46
C TYR A 74 -7.86 -15.44 -9.23
N HIS A 75 -7.98 -16.77 -9.21
CA HIS A 75 -8.69 -17.47 -8.14
C HIS A 75 -8.10 -17.18 -6.73
N ASP A 76 -6.78 -17.09 -6.62
CA ASP A 76 -6.06 -16.96 -5.35
C ASP A 76 -5.44 -15.58 -5.12
N HIS A 77 -5.43 -14.70 -6.13
CA HIS A 77 -4.82 -13.38 -6.04
C HIS A 77 -5.33 -12.40 -7.11
N ILE A 78 -5.10 -11.10 -6.89
CA ILE A 78 -5.20 -10.07 -7.93
C ILE A 78 -3.79 -9.65 -8.33
N LEU A 79 -3.49 -9.67 -9.62
CA LEU A 79 -2.23 -9.15 -10.16
C LEU A 79 -2.41 -7.70 -10.61
N LEU A 80 -1.60 -6.81 -10.06
CA LEU A 80 -1.41 -5.46 -10.58
C LEU A 80 -0.16 -5.44 -11.47
N ALA A 81 -0.35 -5.23 -12.76
CA ALA A 81 0.71 -5.21 -13.76
C ALA A 81 0.99 -3.79 -14.27
N TYR A 82 2.14 -3.61 -14.90
CA TYR A 82 2.51 -2.38 -15.59
C TYR A 82 2.51 -1.12 -14.70
N LEU A 83 2.84 -1.25 -13.42
CA LEU A 83 2.85 -0.13 -12.49
C LEU A 83 4.11 0.72 -12.72
N VAL A 84 3.95 1.87 -13.38
CA VAL A 84 5.06 2.77 -13.71
C VAL A 84 5.47 3.58 -12.48
N THR A 85 6.72 3.42 -12.06
CA THR A 85 7.30 4.26 -11.01
C THR A 85 7.68 5.63 -11.57
N MET A 86 7.09 6.68 -11.00
CA MET A 86 7.27 8.06 -11.48
C MET A 86 8.73 8.55 -11.45
N LYS A 87 9.58 7.93 -10.64
CA LYS A 87 10.97 8.38 -10.47
C LYS A 87 11.88 7.89 -11.60
N ARG A 88 11.50 6.85 -12.37
CA ARG A 88 12.43 6.13 -13.28
C ARG A 88 11.82 5.40 -14.47
N GLY A 89 10.49 5.31 -14.58
CA GLY A 89 9.87 4.50 -15.63
C GLY A 89 10.01 2.98 -15.41
N LEU A 90 10.56 2.55 -14.26
CA LEU A 90 10.59 1.12 -13.92
C LEU A 90 9.16 0.63 -13.76
N THR A 91 8.88 -0.49 -14.41
CA THR A 91 7.59 -1.14 -14.39
C THR A 91 7.63 -2.26 -13.37
N ARG A 92 6.70 -2.27 -12.42
CA ARG A 92 6.61 -3.32 -11.42
C ARG A 92 5.29 -4.08 -11.49
N LYS A 93 5.33 -5.31 -11.02
CA LYS A 93 4.16 -6.15 -10.78
C LYS A 93 3.98 -6.31 -9.28
N VAL A 94 2.74 -6.32 -8.82
CA VAL A 94 2.39 -6.56 -7.41
C VAL A 94 1.28 -7.60 -7.38
N VAL A 95 1.43 -8.59 -6.51
CA VAL A 95 0.42 -9.61 -6.24
C VAL A 95 -0.33 -9.20 -4.96
N LEU A 96 -1.66 -9.19 -5.02
CA LEU A 96 -2.56 -8.97 -3.88
C LEU A 96 -3.19 -10.31 -3.50
N PRO A 97 -2.74 -10.99 -2.43
CA PRO A 97 -3.20 -12.34 -2.10
C PRO A 97 -4.64 -12.36 -1.58
N LYS A 98 -5.48 -13.29 -2.06
CA LYS A 98 -6.84 -13.53 -1.53
C LYS A 98 -6.87 -14.52 -0.36
N LYS A 99 -5.71 -15.00 0.09
CA LYS A 99 -5.55 -15.97 1.19
C LYS A 99 -4.60 -15.45 2.27
N GLY A 100 -4.71 -16.01 3.47
CA GLY A 100 -3.86 -15.68 4.62
C GLY A 100 -4.13 -14.28 5.21
N ARG A 101 -3.14 -13.72 5.92
CA ARG A 101 -3.26 -12.47 6.67
C ARG A 101 -3.62 -11.24 5.80
N PHE A 102 -3.36 -11.30 4.50
CA PHE A 102 -3.70 -10.23 3.57
C PHE A 102 -5.08 -10.33 2.92
N ALA A 103 -5.76 -11.47 3.05
CA ALA A 103 -7.03 -11.74 2.38
C ALA A 103 -8.07 -10.66 2.65
N TRP A 104 -8.16 -10.18 3.89
CA TRP A 104 -9.10 -9.13 4.27
C TRP A 104 -8.85 -7.82 3.51
N PHE A 105 -7.59 -7.37 3.43
CA PHE A 105 -7.24 -6.13 2.73
C PHE A 105 -7.48 -6.26 1.22
N THR A 106 -7.15 -7.43 0.65
CA THR A 106 -7.43 -7.73 -0.76
C THR A 106 -8.93 -7.74 -1.02
N GLY A 107 -9.74 -8.31 -0.12
CA GLY A 107 -11.20 -8.31 -0.25
C GLY A 107 -11.81 -6.90 -0.24
N VAL A 108 -11.32 -6.00 0.62
CA VAL A 108 -11.74 -4.58 0.61
C VAL A 108 -11.40 -3.91 -0.72
N PHE A 109 -10.18 -4.15 -1.24
CA PHE A 109 -9.78 -3.63 -2.54
C PHE A 109 -10.60 -4.23 -3.70
N GLU A 110 -10.84 -5.54 -3.67
CA GLU A 110 -11.61 -6.27 -4.68
C GLU A 110 -13.05 -5.79 -4.75
N ASN A 111 -13.69 -5.58 -3.60
CA ASN A 111 -15.06 -5.05 -3.53
C ASN A 111 -15.17 -3.69 -4.21
N TRP A 112 -14.18 -2.80 -3.99
CA TRP A 112 -14.11 -1.54 -4.70
C TRP A 112 -13.83 -1.71 -6.20
N LEU A 113 -12.90 -2.61 -6.57
CA LEU A 113 -12.51 -2.86 -7.96
C LEU A 113 -13.70 -3.30 -8.83
N ARG A 114 -14.64 -4.05 -8.27
CA ARG A 114 -15.88 -4.49 -8.95
C ARG A 114 -16.78 -3.31 -9.38
N LEU A 115 -16.69 -2.17 -8.70
CA LEU A 115 -17.47 -0.97 -9.03
C LEU A 115 -16.84 -0.12 -10.14
N VAL A 116 -15.59 -0.39 -10.51
CA VAL A 116 -14.88 0.37 -11.55
C VAL A 116 -15.46 -0.01 -12.92
N PRO A 117 -16.05 0.93 -13.69
CA PRO A 117 -16.97 0.59 -14.77
C PRO A 117 -16.28 0.08 -16.05
N SER A 118 -15.05 0.52 -16.32
CA SER A 118 -14.34 0.15 -17.56
C SER A 118 -12.84 0.00 -17.35
N GLU A 119 -12.19 -0.69 -18.29
CA GLU A 119 -10.75 -0.93 -18.30
C GLU A 119 -9.91 0.36 -18.33
N ASP A 120 -10.43 1.41 -18.95
CA ASP A 120 -9.76 2.71 -19.05
C ASP A 120 -10.02 3.64 -17.87
N SER A 121 -10.93 3.28 -16.97
CA SER A 121 -11.23 4.04 -15.77
C SER A 121 -10.07 3.99 -14.78
N TYR A 122 -9.80 5.13 -14.12
CA TYR A 122 -8.94 5.15 -12.95
C TYR A 122 -9.59 4.36 -11.81
N ILE A 123 -8.84 3.47 -11.17
CA ILE A 123 -9.34 2.71 -10.02
C ILE A 123 -9.72 3.67 -8.89
N PHE A 124 -8.95 4.73 -8.68
CA PHE A 124 -9.23 5.75 -7.66
C PHE A 124 -9.59 7.08 -8.31
N PRO A 125 -10.85 7.24 -8.76
CA PRO A 125 -11.28 8.45 -9.43
C PRO A 125 -11.48 9.61 -8.44
N SER A 126 -11.41 10.82 -8.97
CA SER A 126 -11.97 11.99 -8.34
C SER A 126 -13.50 11.88 -8.29
N GLY A 127 -14.13 12.64 -7.41
CA GLY A 127 -15.59 12.66 -7.36
C GLY A 127 -16.11 13.95 -6.77
N SER A 128 -17.39 14.19 -7.01
CA SER A 128 -18.16 15.32 -6.50
C SER A 128 -19.50 14.83 -5.97
N GLN A 129 -20.39 15.76 -5.64
CA GLN A 129 -21.76 15.41 -5.22
C GLN A 129 -22.55 14.66 -6.31
N PHE A 130 -22.16 14.80 -7.58
CA PHE A 130 -22.78 14.15 -8.73
C PHE A 130 -22.21 12.75 -9.03
N GLY A 131 -21.30 12.23 -8.19
CA GLY A 131 -20.68 10.92 -8.36
C GLY A 131 -19.20 11.00 -8.78
N PHE A 132 -18.69 9.88 -9.29
CA PHE A 132 -17.29 9.72 -9.67
C PHE A 132 -17.02 10.18 -11.10
N ASN A 133 -15.90 10.88 -11.28
CA ASN A 133 -15.31 11.13 -12.59
C ASN A 133 -14.21 10.10 -12.83
N TRP A 134 -14.55 9.01 -13.51
CA TRP A 134 -13.69 7.87 -13.80
C TRP A 134 -12.51 8.17 -14.73
N GLU A 135 -12.55 9.30 -15.44
CA GLU A 135 -11.51 9.77 -16.35
C GLU A 135 -10.48 10.66 -15.65
N LYS A 136 -10.74 11.07 -14.40
CA LYS A 136 -9.86 11.96 -13.65
C LYS A 136 -9.45 11.31 -12.33
N PRO A 137 -8.14 11.10 -12.08
CA PRO A 137 -7.69 10.45 -10.86
C PRO A 137 -7.89 11.34 -9.64
N LEU A 138 -8.01 10.71 -8.47
CA LEU A 138 -8.02 11.39 -7.18
C LEU A 138 -6.73 12.20 -6.99
N SER A 139 -6.83 13.42 -6.48
CA SER A 139 -5.64 14.28 -6.32
C SER A 139 -4.76 13.84 -5.15
N ARG A 140 -3.44 13.99 -5.29
CA ARG A 140 -2.47 13.67 -4.21
C ARG A 140 -2.79 14.42 -2.90
N LYS A 141 -3.16 15.70 -3.02
CA LYS A 141 -3.55 16.55 -1.88
C LYS A 141 -4.78 15.95 -1.19
N ARG A 142 -5.77 15.48 -1.96
CA ARG A 142 -6.98 14.87 -1.41
C ARG A 142 -6.67 13.57 -0.67
N VAL A 143 -5.86 12.68 -1.25
CA VAL A 143 -5.42 11.44 -0.59
C VAL A 143 -4.73 11.73 0.74
N PHE A 144 -3.81 12.70 0.75
CA PHE A 144 -3.10 13.10 1.97
C PHE A 144 -4.07 13.57 3.05
N TRP A 145 -5.03 14.43 2.70
CA TRP A 145 -6.01 14.93 3.67
C TRP A 145 -6.92 13.82 4.19
N ILE A 146 -7.45 12.96 3.31
CA ILE A 146 -8.27 11.82 3.71
C ILE A 146 -7.56 11.04 4.80
N ILE A 147 -6.37 10.54 4.50
CA ILE A 147 -5.58 9.74 5.43
C ILE A 147 -5.27 10.51 6.71
N LYS A 148 -4.74 11.72 6.59
CA LYS A 148 -4.31 12.50 7.76
C LYS A 148 -5.46 12.80 8.71
N THR A 149 -6.62 13.18 8.18
CA THR A 149 -7.77 13.56 9.01
C THR A 149 -8.47 12.35 9.60
N THR A 150 -8.55 11.23 8.88
CA THR A 150 -9.29 10.05 9.37
C THR A 150 -8.46 9.13 10.26
N THR A 151 -7.13 9.12 10.11
CA THR A 151 -6.27 8.19 10.87
C THR A 151 -5.19 8.89 11.69
N GLY A 152 -4.92 10.18 11.48
CA GLY A 152 -3.79 10.88 12.09
C GLY A 152 -2.43 10.50 11.48
N LEU A 153 -2.40 9.59 10.51
CA LEU A 153 -1.19 9.08 9.87
C LEU A 153 -0.94 9.80 8.53
N PHE A 154 0.10 9.38 7.81
CA PHE A 154 0.42 9.90 6.48
C PHE A 154 0.52 8.76 5.48
N PRO A 155 0.30 8.98 4.17
CA PRO A 155 0.36 7.91 3.17
C PRO A 155 1.69 7.14 3.18
N HIS A 156 2.79 7.82 3.48
CA HIS A 156 4.11 7.19 3.56
C HIS A 156 4.26 6.24 4.77
N TRP A 157 3.46 6.41 5.82
CA TRP A 157 3.43 5.50 6.96
C TRP A 157 2.97 4.10 6.53
N PHE A 158 1.88 4.01 5.74
CA PHE A 158 1.40 2.73 5.20
C PHE A 158 2.42 2.07 4.27
N ARG A 159 3.16 2.87 3.51
CA ARG A 159 4.29 2.36 2.72
C ARG A 159 5.38 1.78 3.61
N GLY A 160 5.72 2.43 4.73
CA GLY A 160 6.68 1.91 5.71
C GLY A 160 6.19 0.62 6.38
N VAL A 161 4.90 0.52 6.68
CA VAL A 161 4.28 -0.73 7.16
C VAL A 161 4.44 -1.85 6.13
N CYS A 162 4.12 -1.59 4.86
CA CYS A 162 4.31 -2.54 3.77
C CYS A 162 5.78 -2.99 3.68
N GLU A 163 6.72 -2.04 3.74
CA GLU A 163 8.16 -2.32 3.70
C GLU A 163 8.60 -3.23 4.85
N THR A 164 8.12 -2.99 6.07
CA THR A 164 8.41 -3.83 7.23
C THR A 164 7.80 -5.22 7.11
N ILE A 165 6.54 -5.35 6.69
CA ILE A 165 5.88 -6.66 6.53
C ILE A 165 6.59 -7.48 5.46
N TYR A 166 6.82 -6.90 4.28
CA TYR A 166 7.47 -7.62 3.19
C TYR A 166 8.95 -7.89 3.50
N GLY A 167 9.65 -6.94 4.10
CA GLY A 167 11.05 -7.11 4.47
C GLY A 167 11.24 -8.25 5.48
N ARG A 168 10.46 -8.27 6.56
CA ARG A 168 10.66 -9.23 7.65
C ARG A 168 9.95 -10.57 7.45
N LEU A 169 8.70 -10.58 6.98
CA LEU A 169 7.90 -11.81 6.92
C LEU A 169 7.94 -12.49 5.54
N ILE A 170 7.83 -11.71 4.47
CA ILE A 170 7.62 -12.28 3.12
C ILE A 170 8.95 -12.61 2.45
N PHE A 171 9.89 -11.68 2.49
CA PHE A 171 11.19 -11.81 1.87
C PHE A 171 12.28 -12.24 2.85
N GLN A 172 11.96 -12.41 4.13
CA GLN A 172 12.87 -12.94 5.16
C GLN A 172 14.23 -12.23 5.14
N SER A 173 14.22 -10.90 5.17
CA SER A 173 15.41 -10.05 5.12
C SER A 173 16.21 -10.15 3.81
N ASP A 174 15.59 -10.54 2.69
CA ASP A 174 16.18 -10.40 1.36
C ASP A 174 16.04 -8.95 0.86
N ALA A 175 17.13 -8.19 1.01
CA ALA A 175 17.20 -6.78 0.63
C ALA A 175 16.99 -6.54 -0.87
N TRP A 176 17.38 -7.50 -1.72
CA TRP A 176 17.24 -7.38 -3.16
C TRP A 176 15.78 -7.51 -3.60
N LYS A 177 15.08 -8.54 -3.12
CA LYS A 177 13.64 -8.71 -3.36
C LYS A 177 12.85 -7.52 -2.85
N LEU A 178 13.18 -7.05 -1.64
CA LEU A 178 12.51 -5.87 -1.07
C LEU A 178 12.77 -4.61 -1.90
N LYS A 179 14.01 -4.38 -2.35
CA LYS A 179 14.35 -3.24 -3.20
C LYS A 179 13.59 -3.25 -4.52
N GLU A 180 13.49 -4.41 -5.18
CA GLU A 180 12.75 -4.55 -6.44
C GLU A 180 11.25 -4.33 -6.24
N PHE A 181 10.67 -4.99 -5.24
CA PHE A 181 9.26 -4.83 -4.88
C PHE A 181 8.92 -3.37 -4.56
N MET A 182 9.72 -2.71 -3.71
CA MET A 182 9.51 -1.34 -3.29
C MET A 182 9.90 -0.29 -4.35
N GLY A 183 10.60 -0.69 -5.42
CA GLY A 183 11.13 0.20 -6.46
C GLY A 183 12.16 1.20 -5.90
N LEU A 184 13.09 0.73 -5.08
CA LEU A 184 14.14 1.53 -4.43
C LEU A 184 15.43 1.58 -5.27
N LYS A 185 16.16 2.71 -5.19
CA LYS A 185 17.38 2.94 -6.01
C LYS A 185 18.58 2.15 -5.49
N ARG A 186 18.73 2.10 -4.17
CA ARG A 186 19.93 1.64 -3.47
C ARG A 186 19.49 0.70 -2.35
N LEU A 187 20.33 -0.29 -2.06
CA LEU A 187 20.14 -1.25 -0.97
C LEU A 187 20.24 -0.58 0.42
N ASP A 188 20.97 0.53 0.53
CA ASP A 188 21.02 1.35 1.74
C ASP A 188 19.61 1.81 2.19
N SER A 189 18.67 1.93 1.26
CA SER A 189 17.32 2.41 1.51
C SER A 189 16.44 1.33 2.14
N THR A 190 16.78 0.05 1.94
CA THR A 190 16.13 -1.11 2.58
C THR A 190 16.83 -1.51 3.89
N SER A 191 18.07 -1.05 4.13
CA SER A 191 18.89 -1.41 5.28
C SER A 191 18.21 -1.26 6.66
N PRO A 192 17.37 -0.23 6.93
CA PRO A 192 16.66 -0.15 8.20
C PRO A 192 15.65 -1.28 8.45
N TYR A 193 15.15 -1.91 7.39
CA TYR A 193 14.08 -2.90 7.42
C TYR A 193 14.56 -4.34 7.25
N VAL A 194 15.84 -4.51 6.91
CA VAL A 194 16.51 -5.76 6.56
C VAL A 194 17.70 -6.00 7.49
N ARG A 195 17.59 -5.59 8.76
CA ARG A 195 18.61 -5.90 9.78
C ARG A 195 18.48 -7.36 10.18
N GLY A 196 19.02 -8.25 9.36
CA GLY A 196 19.45 -9.58 9.81
C GLY A 196 20.80 -9.42 10.50
N SER A 197 21.00 -10.10 11.62
CA SER A 197 22.31 -10.21 12.23
C SER A 197 22.97 -11.50 11.71
N TRP A 198 24.29 -11.50 11.50
CA TRP A 198 24.98 -12.70 10.95
C TRP A 198 24.83 -13.91 11.90
N GLU A 199 24.56 -13.63 13.17
CA GLU A 199 24.24 -14.61 14.19
C GLU A 199 22.96 -15.40 13.88
N GLU A 200 22.00 -14.84 13.13
CA GLU A 200 20.78 -15.53 12.69
C GLU A 200 21.05 -16.59 11.61
N ASP A 201 22.21 -16.53 10.95
CA ASP A 201 22.65 -17.48 9.92
C ASP A 201 23.71 -18.49 10.45
N LEU A 202 24.02 -18.48 11.76
CA LEU A 202 25.03 -19.35 12.38
C LEU A 202 24.82 -20.83 12.04
N GLN A 203 23.57 -21.31 12.08
CA GLN A 203 23.25 -22.71 11.71
C GLN A 203 23.62 -23.03 10.25
N ARG A 204 23.39 -22.10 9.31
CA ARG A 204 23.69 -22.32 7.89
C ARG A 204 25.19 -22.29 7.60
N ILE A 205 25.97 -21.57 8.39
CA ILE A 205 27.43 -21.52 8.28
C ILE A 205 28.06 -22.87 8.66
N TYR A 206 27.50 -23.56 9.65
CA TYR A 206 27.99 -24.87 10.10
C TYR A 206 27.48 -26.05 9.24
N GLU A 207 26.58 -25.80 8.29
CA GLU A 207 26.01 -26.80 7.37
C GLU A 207 26.71 -26.85 6.01
N VAL A 208 27.78 -26.08 5.79
CA VAL A 208 28.61 -26.06 4.56
C VAL A 208 29.85 -26.94 4.71
#